data_AF-A0AAV8YCI3-F1
#
_entry.id   AF-A0AAV8YCI3-F1
#
_cell.length_a   1.000
_cell.length_b   1.000
_cell.length_c   1.000
_cell.angle_alpha   90.00
_cell.angle_beta   90.00
_cell.angle_gamma   90.00
#
_symmetry.space_group_name_H-M   'P 1'
#
loop_
_entity.id
_entity.type
_entity.pdbx_description
1 polymer ?
#
loop_
_entity_poly.entity_id
_entity_poly.type
_entity_poly.pdbx_seq_one_letter_code
_entity_poly.pdbx_strand_id
1 'polypeptide(L)'
;MRFGESVYIIMCCELSSSTGKKFQQLCHKFQADFDVSSRSRKELFKLADIAKSYKPKFTAANFFVVRKGTILGIIHIATTYLIVIIQFNSKGHEKNVKDTA
;
A
#
# COMPACT_ATOMS: atom_id res chain seq x y z
N MET A 1 15.16 5.27 -15.65
CA MET A 1 14.11 5.56 -14.65
C MET A 1 13.81 4.26 -13.89
N ARG A 2 14.23 4.14 -12.62
CA ARG A 2 14.26 2.86 -11.86
C ARG A 2 12.92 2.56 -11.15
N PHE A 3 11.81 2.58 -11.89
CA PHE A 3 10.47 2.33 -11.33
C PHE A 3 10.32 0.95 -10.66
N GLY A 4 11.03 -0.06 -11.17
CA GLY A 4 10.99 -1.42 -10.61
C GLY A 4 11.46 -1.51 -9.16
N GLU A 5 12.49 -0.76 -8.80
CA GLU A 5 13.02 -0.76 -7.42
C GLU A 5 12.06 -0.12 -6.44
N SER A 6 11.43 0.99 -6.84
CA SER A 6 10.42 1.66 -6.01
C SER A 6 9.21 0.76 -5.78
N VAL A 7 8.74 0.06 -6.83
CA VAL A 7 7.64 -0.91 -6.71
C VAL A 7 8.02 -2.07 -5.79
N TYR A 8 9.25 -2.58 -5.89
CA TYR A 8 9.75 -3.65 -5.02
C TYR A 8 9.75 -3.25 -3.55
N ILE A 9 10.27 -2.05 -3.22
CA ILE A 9 10.27 -1.52 -1.85
C ILE A 9 8.85 -1.38 -1.32
N ILE A 10 7.93 -0.81 -2.12
CA ILE A 10 6.51 -0.66 -1.73
C ILE A 10 5.86 -2.02 -1.45
N MET A 11 6.15 -3.02 -2.29
CA MET A 11 5.61 -4.38 -2.12
C MET A 11 6.14 -5.06 -0.85
N CYS A 12 7.44 -4.94 -0.56
CA CYS A 12 8.06 -5.47 0.64
C CYS A 12 7.52 -4.81 1.92
N CYS A 13 7.37 -3.47 1.93
CA CYS A 13 6.77 -2.74 3.04
C CYS A 13 5.32 -3.20 3.31
N GLU A 14 4.54 -3.42 2.25
CA GLU A 14 3.16 -3.91 2.37
C GLU A 14 3.08 -5.34 2.89
N LEU A 15 3.95 -6.23 2.43
CA LEU A 15 4.01 -7.60 2.92
C LEU A 15 4.32 -7.62 4.42
N SER A 16 5.33 -6.86 4.86
CA SER A 16 5.70 -6.74 6.27
C SER A 16 4.57 -6.16 7.13
N SER A 17 3.85 -5.14 6.64
CA SER A 17 2.71 -4.56 7.36
C SER A 17 1.50 -5.50 7.40
N SER A 18 1.26 -6.28 6.33
CA SER A 18 0.22 -7.30 6.23
C SER A 18 0.47 -8.49 7.17
N THR A 19 1.71 -8.96 7.27
CA THR A 19 2.10 -10.08 8.13
C THR A 19 1.77 -9.81 9.60
N GLY A 20 1.96 -8.58 10.08
CA GLY A 20 1.56 -8.19 11.44
C GLY A 20 0.05 -8.33 11.71
N LYS A 21 -0.81 -8.08 10.70
CA LYS A 21 -2.27 -8.28 10.83
C LYS A 21 -2.64 -9.76 10.87
N LYS A 22 -2.02 -10.58 10.02
CA LYS A 22 -2.24 -12.04 9.98
C LYS A 22 -1.75 -12.71 11.27
N PHE A 23 -0.61 -12.28 11.80
CA PHE A 23 -0.07 -12.76 13.07
C PHE A 23 -1.02 -12.46 14.23
N GLN A 24 -1.62 -11.27 14.25
CA GLN A 24 -2.63 -10.91 15.25
C GLN A 24 -3.89 -11.80 15.14
N GLN A 25 -4.37 -12.07 13.92
CA GLN A 25 -5.50 -12.98 13.70
C GLN A 25 -5.18 -14.40 14.14
N LEU A 26 -3.95 -14.87 13.89
CA LEU A 26 -3.47 -16.17 14.33
C LEU A 26 -3.45 -16.25 15.87
N CYS A 27 -2.89 -15.24 16.55
CA CYS A 27 -2.90 -15.18 18.01
C CYS A 27 -4.30 -15.17 18.61
N HIS A 28 -5.26 -14.45 18.00
CA HIS A 28 -6.65 -14.48 18.45
C HIS A 28 -7.31 -15.84 18.21
N LYS A 29 -7.01 -16.51 17.10
CA LYS A 29 -7.53 -17.86 16.81
C LYS A 29 -6.98 -18.91 17.77
N PHE A 30 -5.69 -18.85 18.09
CA PHE A 30 -5.09 -19.72 19.11
C PHE A 30 -5.66 -19.45 20.51
N GLN A 31 -5.93 -18.19 20.87
CA GLN A 31 -6.57 -17.88 22.16
C GLN A 31 -7.95 -18.49 22.34
N ALA A 32 -8.70 -18.75 21.26
CA ALA A 32 -10.00 -19.40 21.33
C ALA A 32 -9.93 -20.89 21.70
N ASP A 33 -8.76 -21.51 21.52
CA ASP A 33 -8.50 -22.93 21.76
C ASP A 33 -8.05 -23.22 23.22
N PHE A 34 -7.66 -22.18 23.97
CA PHE A 34 -7.15 -22.31 25.35
C PHE A 34 -8.20 -21.97 26.42
N ASP A 35 -8.18 -22.76 27.50
CA ASP A 35 -9.03 -22.57 28.68
C ASP A 35 -8.86 -21.17 29.31
N VAL A 36 -9.98 -20.58 29.74
CA VAL A 36 -10.11 -19.20 30.24
C VAL A 36 -9.18 -18.91 31.43
N SER A 37 -8.82 -19.93 32.19
CA SER A 37 -8.04 -19.86 33.42
C SER A 37 -6.51 -20.01 33.23
N SER A 38 -6.05 -20.40 32.04
CA SER A 38 -4.66 -20.78 31.83
C SER A 38 -3.71 -19.58 31.82
N ARG A 39 -2.57 -19.70 32.52
CA ARG A 39 -1.45 -18.74 32.47
C ARG A 39 -0.98 -18.50 31.02
N SER A 40 -1.06 -19.55 30.19
CA SER A 40 -0.75 -19.53 28.76
C SER A 40 -1.60 -18.55 27.97
N ARG A 41 -2.91 -18.42 28.28
CA ARG A 41 -3.79 -17.44 27.62
C ARG A 41 -3.40 -15.99 27.95
N LYS A 42 -2.99 -15.71 29.20
CA LYS A 42 -2.50 -14.37 29.58
C LYS A 42 -1.21 -13.98 28.87
N GLU A 43 -0.30 -14.93 28.69
CA GLU A 43 0.96 -14.69 27.97
C GLU A 43 0.71 -14.52 26.46
N LEU A 44 -0.19 -15.31 25.86
CA LEU A 44 -0.65 -15.09 24.48
C LEU A 44 -1.33 -13.73 24.29
N PHE A 45 -2.05 -13.23 25.31
CA PHE A 45 -2.67 -11.90 25.27
C PHE A 45 -1.61 -10.81 25.25
N LYS A 46 -0.59 -10.88 26.12
CA LYS A 46 0.55 -9.95 26.08
C LYS A 46 1.29 -10.03 24.75
N LEU A 47 1.51 -11.22 24.21
CA LEU A 47 2.20 -11.39 22.94
C LEU A 47 1.41 -10.77 21.77
N ALA A 48 0.08 -10.94 21.77
CA ALA A 48 -0.80 -10.32 20.79
C ALA A 48 -0.83 -8.78 20.93
N ASP A 49 -0.80 -8.27 22.17
CA ASP A 49 -0.80 -6.83 22.44
C ASP A 49 0.53 -6.17 22.04
N ILE A 50 1.66 -6.82 22.33
CA ILE A 50 2.98 -6.43 21.85
C ILE A 50 2.99 -6.44 20.32
N ALA A 51 2.55 -7.53 19.68
CA ALA A 51 2.49 -7.61 18.23
C ALA A 51 1.56 -6.57 17.58
N LYS A 52 0.52 -6.13 18.30
CA LYS A 52 -0.34 -5.02 17.89
C LYS A 52 0.40 -3.68 17.94
N SER A 53 1.21 -3.46 18.98
CA SER A 53 2.02 -2.25 19.15
C SER A 53 3.16 -2.17 18.14
N TYR A 54 3.71 -3.31 17.71
CA TYR A 54 4.81 -3.38 16.76
C TYR A 54 4.38 -3.35 15.28
N LYS A 55 3.15 -2.95 14.95
CA LYS A 55 2.74 -2.83 13.54
C LYS A 55 3.55 -1.74 12.83
N PRO A 56 4.47 -2.09 11.93
CA PRO A 56 5.23 -1.09 11.21
C PRO A 56 4.29 -0.42 10.21
N LYS A 57 4.04 0.88 10.43
CA LYS A 57 3.43 1.76 9.45
C LYS A 57 4.55 2.38 8.63
N PHE A 58 4.70 1.93 7.39
CA PHE A 58 5.67 2.51 6.47
C PHE A 58 5.04 3.74 5.83
N THR A 59 5.65 4.90 6.07
CA THR A 59 5.19 6.18 5.53
C THR A 59 6.32 6.79 4.71
N ALA A 60 6.04 7.20 3.48
CA ALA A 60 7.03 7.86 2.63
C ALA A 60 7.11 9.34 3.05
N ALA A 61 8.17 9.70 3.78
CA ALA A 61 8.44 11.07 4.25
C ALA A 61 7.24 11.74 4.98
N ASN A 62 6.38 10.94 5.62
CA ASN A 62 5.11 11.36 6.22
C ASN A 62 4.06 11.96 5.25
N PHE A 63 4.30 11.97 3.94
CA PHE A 63 3.36 12.47 2.94
C PHE A 63 2.25 11.47 2.63
N PHE A 64 2.58 10.17 2.57
CA PHE A 64 1.59 9.12 2.32
C PHE A 64 2.01 7.78 2.94
N VAL A 65 1.01 7.01 3.37
CA VAL A 65 1.21 5.64 3.85
C VAL A 65 1.46 4.75 2.65
N VAL A 66 2.58 4.04 2.66
CA VAL A 66 2.98 3.11 1.60
C VAL A 66 2.05 1.92 1.64
N ARG A 67 1.13 1.85 0.66
CA ARG A 67 0.20 0.72 0.49
C ARG A 67 0.18 0.21 -0.95
N LYS A 68 -0.36 -0.98 -1.20
CA LYS A 68 -0.57 -1.49 -2.59
C LYS A 68 -1.41 -0.52 -3.42
N GLY A 69 -2.33 0.20 -2.77
CA GLY A 69 -3.11 1.27 -3.40
C GLY A 69 -2.27 2.46 -3.88
N THR A 70 -1.09 2.70 -3.31
CA THR A 70 -0.18 3.78 -3.75
C THR A 70 0.34 3.52 -5.17
N ILE A 71 0.67 2.27 -5.53
CA ILE A 71 1.11 1.92 -6.89
C ILE A 71 -0.02 2.19 -7.88
N LEU A 72 -1.25 1.75 -7.56
CA LEU A 72 -2.42 2.01 -8.39
C LEU A 72 -2.69 3.51 -8.54
N GLY A 73 -2.52 4.28 -7.47
CA GLY A 73 -2.64 5.74 -7.50
C GLY A 73 -1.63 6.40 -8.43
N ILE A 74 -0.36 6.00 -8.37
CA ILE A 74 0.69 6.51 -9.25
C ILE A 74 0.37 6.19 -10.72
N ILE A 75 -0.04 4.95 -11.01
CA ILE A 75 -0.43 4.54 -12.37
C ILE A 75 -1.63 5.37 -12.84
N HIS A 76 -2.65 5.54 -12.01
CA HIS A 76 -3.84 6.32 -12.34
C HIS A 76 -3.50 7.78 -12.68
N ILE A 77 -2.66 8.41 -11.86
CA ILE A 77 -2.18 9.78 -12.11
C ILE A 77 -1.40 9.83 -13.43
N ALA A 78 -0.44 8.92 -13.62
CA ALA A 78 0.38 8.86 -14.84
C ALA A 78 -0.48 8.68 -16.11
N THR A 79 -1.46 7.76 -16.07
CA THR A 79 -2.40 7.54 -17.18
C THR A 79 -3.26 8.78 -17.43
N THR A 80 -3.75 9.45 -16.38
CA THR A 80 -4.54 10.69 -16.53
C THR A 80 -3.73 11.78 -17.22
N TYR A 81 -2.50 12.02 -16.78
CA TYR A 81 -1.61 13.00 -17.41
C TYR A 81 -1.27 12.62 -18.86
N LEU A 82 -1.04 11.33 -19.14
CA LEU A 82 -0.79 10.85 -20.50
C LEU A 82 -1.99 11.15 -21.41
N ILE A 83 -3.20 10.87 -20.95
CA ILE A 83 -4.45 11.15 -21.68
C ILE A 83 -4.58 12.65 -21.96
N VAL A 84 -4.31 13.51 -20.96
CA VAL A 84 -4.36 14.97 -21.12
C VAL A 84 -3.35 15.44 -22.17
N ILE A 85 -2.11 14.93 -22.13
CA ILE A 85 -1.07 15.28 -23.10
C ILE A 85 -1.46 14.87 -24.52
N ILE A 86 -2.01 13.66 -24.70
CA ILE A 86 -2.46 13.18 -26.02
C ILE A 86 -3.59 14.06 -26.55
N GLN A 87 -4.59 14.36 -25.71
CA GLN A 87 -5.70 15.24 -26.11
C GLN A 87 -5.23 16.65 -26.45
N PHE A 88 -4.25 17.18 -25.72
CA PHE A 88 -3.69 18.51 -25.98
C PHE A 88 -2.89 18.56 -27.29
N ASN A 89 -2.07 17.54 -27.56
CA ASN A 89 -1.31 17.42 -28.80
C ASN A 89 -2.22 17.23 -30.02
N SER A 90 -3.28 16.43 -29.90
CA SER A 90 -4.26 16.23 -30.97
C SER A 90 -5.00 17.52 -31.34
N LYS A 91 -5.37 18.34 -30.34
CA LYS A 91 -5.96 19.67 -30.58
C LYS A 91 -4.98 20.70 -31.17
N GLY A 92 -3.68 20.54 -30.92
CA GLY A 92 -2.64 21.38 -31.54
C GLY A 92 -2.42 21.07 -33.02
N HIS A 93 -2.59 19.81 -33.42
CA HIS A 93 -2.46 19.36 -34.81
C HIS A 93 -3.63 19.82 -35.70
N GLU A 94 -4.85 19.89 -35.14
CA GLU A 94 -6.02 20.38 -35.89
C GLU A 94 -5.97 21.90 -36.17
N LYS A 95 -5.30 22.69 -35.31
CA LYS A 95 -5.12 24.13 -35.55
C LYS A 95 -4.16 24.39 -36.72
N ASN A 96 -3.05 23.67 -36.81
CA ASN A 96 -2.09 23.82 -37.92
C ASN A 96 -2.70 23.48 -39.30
N VAL A 97 -3.67 22.57 -39.38
CA VAL A 97 -4.37 22.24 -40.64
C VAL A 97 -5.40 23.30 -41.03
N LYS A 98 -6.03 23.98 -40.06
CA LYS A 98 -7.02 25.04 -40.33
C LYS A 98 -6.39 26.40 -40.63
N ASP A 99 -5.15 26.64 -40.20
CA ASP A 99 -4.39 27.86 -40.52
C ASP A 99 -3.63 27.79 -41.87
N THR A 100 -3.66 26.63 -42.56
CA THR A 100 -3.03 26.42 -43.87
C THR A 100 -4.05 26.20 -45.00
N ALA A 101 -5.35 26.39 -44.74
CA ALA A 101 -6.45 26.26 -45.70
C ALA A 101 -7.17 27.60 -45.92
#